data_AF-A0A176U169-F1
#
_entry.id   AF-A0A176U169-F1
#
_cell.length_a   1.000
_cell.length_b   1.000
_cell.length_c   1.000
_cell.angle_alpha   90.00
_cell.angle_beta   90.00
_cell.angle_gamma   90.00
#
_symmetry.space_group_name_H-M   'P 1'
#
loop_
_entity.id
_entity.type
_entity.pdbx_description
1 polymer ?
#
loop_
_entity_poly.entity_id
_entity_poly.type
_entity_poly.pdbx_seq_one_letter_code
_entity_poly.pdbx_strand_id
1 'polypeptide(L)'
;MKKKSHLLKLLKMDLHRCIGAKRFPVIIALIVVLLIANVWESVMIELQYKMRMMGSLEKLMELLIFDRFKAAVIVLLSAVYTFGLCDDRNSSYDRLILFRCRPGEYLLSKLISNAIGVVSAVCISFVLFSIVLLPIMPLVGGDGMTQYFGYFACAMNFAGPLAYSILVGLLFGLFAVSVTSFGILAVSIFPNRYVGIAASFVAFYVIYAFTGSFPFSVNVWYLSSGVQVLNVNGFAVNYFYAIGIMLLFCMVPWCLCFWAMKRRRHEGWI
;
A
#
# COMPACT_ATOMS: atom_id res chain seq x y z
N MET A 1 -22.27 -24.95 -0.27
CA MET A 1 -20.82 -25.20 -0.48
C MET A 1 -20.26 -24.85 -1.87
N LYS A 2 -20.99 -25.02 -3.00
CA LYS A 2 -20.47 -24.72 -4.36
C LYS A 2 -20.06 -23.25 -4.64
N LYS A 3 -20.56 -22.28 -3.87
CA LYS A 3 -20.35 -20.83 -4.10
C LYS A 3 -18.95 -20.33 -3.72
N LYS A 4 -18.36 -20.84 -2.62
CA LYS A 4 -17.00 -20.47 -2.19
C LYS A 4 -15.92 -20.96 -3.16
N SER A 5 -16.15 -22.08 -3.87
CA SER A 5 -15.14 -22.64 -4.78
C SER A 5 -14.95 -21.81 -6.05
N HIS A 6 -15.97 -21.07 -6.51
CA HIS A 6 -15.86 -20.23 -7.70
C HIS A 6 -15.10 -18.93 -7.42
N LEU A 7 -15.39 -18.25 -6.31
CA LEU A 7 -14.66 -17.05 -5.87
C LEU A 7 -13.18 -17.35 -5.65
N LEU A 8 -12.87 -18.49 -5.01
CA LEU A 8 -11.48 -18.86 -4.74
C LEU A 8 -10.68 -19.15 -6.02
N LYS A 9 -11.33 -19.74 -7.04
CA LYS A 9 -10.73 -19.96 -8.37
C LYS A 9 -10.46 -18.65 -9.10
N LEU A 10 -11.42 -17.71 -9.08
CA LEU A 10 -11.25 -16.36 -9.62
C LEU A 10 -10.09 -15.64 -8.94
N LEU A 11 -10.07 -15.66 -7.60
CA LEU A 11 -9.03 -15.02 -6.81
C LEU A 11 -7.66 -15.62 -7.09
N LYS A 12 -7.55 -16.94 -7.20
CA LYS A 12 -6.28 -17.60 -7.55
C LYS A 12 -5.79 -17.17 -8.93
N MET A 13 -6.68 -17.07 -9.92
CA MET A 13 -6.35 -16.62 -11.27
C MET A 13 -5.91 -15.15 -11.28
N ASP A 14 -6.68 -14.27 -10.64
CA ASP A 14 -6.38 -12.84 -10.55
C ASP A 14 -5.08 -12.58 -9.79
N LEU A 15 -4.82 -13.34 -8.72
CA LEU A 15 -3.60 -13.21 -7.92
C LEU A 15 -2.37 -13.70 -8.69
N HIS A 16 -2.47 -14.85 -9.36
CA HIS A 16 -1.38 -15.37 -10.19
C HIS A 16 -1.05 -14.39 -11.33
N ARG A 17 -2.06 -13.74 -11.91
CA ARG A 17 -1.84 -12.72 -12.94
C ARG A 17 -1.25 -11.43 -12.38
N CYS A 18 -1.65 -11.01 -11.18
CA CYS A 18 -1.13 -9.83 -10.51
C CYS A 18 0.36 -10.00 -10.15
N ILE A 19 0.71 -11.10 -9.47
CA ILE A 19 2.06 -11.37 -8.97
C ILE A 19 2.98 -11.93 -10.07
N GLY A 20 2.46 -12.79 -10.95
CA GLY A 20 3.22 -13.43 -12.02
C GLY A 20 3.46 -12.54 -13.24
N ALA A 21 2.87 -11.35 -13.31
CA ALA A 21 3.14 -10.40 -14.38
C ALA A 21 4.56 -9.85 -14.26
N LYS A 22 5.29 -9.77 -15.39
CA LYS A 22 6.62 -9.11 -15.46
C LYS A 22 6.62 -7.67 -14.94
N ARG A 23 5.45 -7.03 -14.91
CA ARG A 23 5.25 -5.66 -14.38
C ARG A 23 5.45 -5.59 -12.86
N PHE A 24 5.09 -6.64 -12.13
CA PHE A 24 5.16 -6.68 -10.67
C PHE A 24 6.60 -6.49 -10.12
N PRO A 25 7.61 -7.28 -10.54
CA PRO A 25 8.98 -7.05 -10.10
C PRO A 25 9.57 -5.72 -10.59
N VAL A 26 9.14 -5.23 -11.77
CA VAL A 26 9.57 -3.91 -12.27
C VAL A 26 9.09 -2.78 -11.36
N ILE A 27 7.84 -2.83 -10.89
CA ILE A 27 7.30 -1.83 -9.96
C ILE A 27 8.05 -1.87 -8.63
N ILE A 28 8.31 -3.08 -8.10
CA ILE A 28 9.11 -3.24 -6.87
C ILE A 28 10.50 -2.62 -7.04
N ALA A 29 11.18 -2.92 -8.16
CA ALA A 29 12.50 -2.36 -8.44
C ALA A 29 12.45 -0.82 -8.54
N LEU A 30 11.43 -0.25 -9.18
CA LEU A 30 11.25 1.21 -9.26
C LEU A 30 11.02 1.84 -7.88
N ILE A 31 10.24 1.21 -7.00
CA ILE A 31 10.03 1.69 -5.63
C ILE A 31 11.35 1.66 -4.85
N VAL A 32 12.14 0.59 -4.98
CA VAL A 32 13.45 0.48 -4.30
C VAL A 32 14.44 1.54 -4.82
N VAL A 33 14.51 1.76 -6.13
CA VAL A 33 15.36 2.80 -6.72
C VAL A 33 14.92 4.18 -6.23
N LEU A 34 13.62 4.45 -6.18
CA LEU A 34 13.07 5.70 -5.67
C LEU A 34 13.42 5.90 -4.20
N LEU A 35 13.29 4.86 -3.36
CA LEU A 35 13.69 4.88 -1.95
C LEU A 35 15.18 5.23 -1.79
N ILE A 36 16.06 4.57 -2.55
CA ILE A 36 17.51 4.80 -2.49
C ILE A 36 17.84 6.22 -2.96
N ALA A 37 17.24 6.67 -4.06
CA ALA A 37 17.50 8.00 -4.62
C ALA A 37 17.15 9.13 -3.63
N ASN A 38 16.06 8.99 -2.87
CA ASN A 38 15.67 10.00 -1.87
C ASN A 38 16.56 10.00 -0.63
N VAL A 39 17.23 8.89 -0.31
CA VAL A 39 18.09 8.75 0.87
C VAL A 39 19.57 8.97 0.55
N TRP A 40 19.95 8.90 -0.73
CA TRP A 40 21.34 8.92 -1.19
C TRP A 40 22.13 10.13 -0.69
N GLU A 41 21.58 11.34 -0.82
CA GLU A 41 22.26 12.57 -0.39
C GLU A 41 22.53 12.55 1.12
N SER A 42 21.54 12.16 1.92
CA SER A 42 21.69 12.04 3.37
C SER A 42 22.75 11.01 3.76
N VAL A 43 22.82 9.88 3.04
CA VAL A 43 23.79 8.81 3.30
C VAL A 43 25.21 9.24 2.96
N MET A 44 25.38 9.93 1.83
CA MET A 44 26.69 10.44 1.42
C MET A 44 27.25 11.43 2.44
N ILE A 45 26.41 12.31 3.00
CA ILE A 45 26.81 13.25 4.05
C ILE A 45 27.26 12.48 5.31
N GLU A 46 26.48 11.50 5.79
CA GLU A 46 26.85 10.72 6.98
C GLU A 46 28.16 9.95 6.80
N LEU A 47 28.40 9.40 5.60
CA LEU A 47 29.65 8.75 5.21
C LEU A 47 30.84 9.72 5.16
N GLN A 48 30.67 10.89 4.57
CA GLN A 48 31.74 11.88 4.41
C GLN A 48 32.18 12.48 5.74
N TYR A 49 31.24 12.77 6.64
CA TYR A 49 31.52 13.43 7.91
C TYR A 49 31.77 12.47 9.09
N LYS A 50 31.77 11.14 8.86
CA LYS A 50 31.87 10.10 9.92
C LYS A 50 30.94 10.39 11.11
N MET A 51 29.74 10.90 10.82
CA MET A 51 28.72 11.14 11.83
C MET A 51 28.18 9.80 12.32
N ARG A 52 27.48 9.81 13.47
CA ARG A 52 26.84 8.61 14.02
C ARG A 52 25.79 8.13 13.00
N MET A 53 26.09 7.02 12.32
CA MET A 53 25.27 6.49 11.23
C MET A 53 23.84 6.19 11.70
N MET A 54 22.86 6.83 11.08
CA MET A 54 21.47 6.41 11.19
C MET A 54 21.29 5.03 10.54
N GLY A 55 20.38 4.23 11.09
CA GLY A 55 20.03 2.94 10.51
C GLY A 55 19.19 3.08 9.23
N SER A 56 19.25 2.10 8.32
CA SER A 56 18.42 2.10 7.11
C SER A 56 16.91 2.17 7.41
N LEU A 57 16.48 1.62 8.55
CA LEU A 57 15.08 1.66 8.99
C LEU A 57 14.67 3.03 9.54
N GLU A 58 15.61 3.81 10.09
CA GLU A 58 15.36 5.18 10.56
C GLU A 58 15.13 6.10 9.35
N LYS A 59 15.95 5.93 8.31
CA LYS A 59 15.75 6.63 7.03
C LYS A 59 14.43 6.24 6.36
N LEU A 60 14.04 4.96 6.44
CA LEU A 60 12.72 4.52 5.96
C LEU A 60 11.58 5.24 6.70
N MET A 61 11.68 5.37 8.03
CA MET A 61 10.72 6.12 8.84
C MET A 61 10.65 7.59 8.44
N GLU A 62 11.80 8.23 8.28
CA GLU A 62 11.91 9.63 7.87
C GLU A 62 11.23 9.85 6.51
N LEU A 63 11.51 9.00 5.52
CA LEU A 63 10.85 9.01 4.21
C LEU A 63 9.33 8.84 4.32
N LEU A 64 8.88 7.94 5.20
CA LEU A 64 7.48 7.71 5.45
C LEU A 64 6.81 8.86 6.21
N ILE A 65 7.52 9.84 6.74
CA ILE A 65 6.90 11.06 7.28
C ILE A 65 6.69 12.08 6.14
N PHE A 66 7.50 12.05 5.10
CA PHE A 66 7.39 12.98 3.97
C PHE A 66 6.24 12.66 3.00
N ASP A 67 5.32 13.62 2.82
CA ASP A 67 4.14 13.45 1.96
C ASP A 67 4.45 13.25 0.48
N ARG A 68 5.46 13.97 -0.03
CA ARG A 68 5.83 13.91 -1.45
C ARG A 68 6.32 12.52 -1.85
N PHE A 69 7.01 11.85 -0.94
CA PHE A 69 7.50 10.49 -1.14
C PHE A 69 6.34 9.50 -1.23
N LYS A 70 5.40 9.54 -0.27
CA LYS A 70 4.22 8.67 -0.27
C LYS A 70 3.41 8.78 -1.55
N ALA A 71 3.21 10.00 -2.04
CA ALA A 71 2.49 10.25 -3.29
C ALA A 71 3.15 9.55 -4.49
N ALA A 72 4.48 9.66 -4.61
CA ALA A 72 5.22 9.02 -5.70
C ALA A 72 5.17 7.49 -5.64
N VAL A 73 5.29 6.90 -4.45
CA VAL A 73 5.13 5.45 -4.26
C VAL A 73 3.72 4.99 -4.62
N ILE A 74 2.69 5.76 -4.27
CA ILE A 74 1.30 5.44 -4.60
C ILE A 74 1.03 5.48 -6.10
N VAL A 75 1.64 6.40 -6.84
CA VAL A 75 1.58 6.43 -8.30
C VAL A 75 2.11 5.11 -8.88
N LEU A 76 3.26 4.63 -8.40
CA LEU A 76 3.82 3.34 -8.83
C LEU A 76 2.95 2.15 -8.42
N LEU A 77 2.45 2.13 -7.17
CA LEU A 77 1.59 1.07 -6.66
C LEU A 77 0.24 1.01 -7.38
N SER A 78 -0.30 2.14 -7.79
CA SER A 78 -1.57 2.18 -8.54
C SER A 78 -1.48 1.40 -9.85
N ALA A 79 -0.30 1.36 -10.49
CA ALA A 79 -0.08 0.62 -11.73
C ALA A 79 -0.05 -0.91 -11.54
N VAL A 80 0.13 -1.41 -10.31
CA VAL A 80 0.23 -2.86 -10.03
C VAL A 80 -1.00 -3.60 -10.53
N TYR A 81 -2.20 -3.11 -10.17
CA TYR A 81 -3.45 -3.78 -10.52
C TYR A 81 -4.29 -3.02 -11.56
N THR A 82 -4.29 -1.68 -11.57
CA THR A 82 -5.14 -0.90 -12.49
C THR A 82 -4.85 -1.19 -13.96
N PHE A 83 -3.60 -1.50 -14.32
CA PHE A 83 -3.24 -1.80 -15.70
C PHE A 83 -3.80 -3.15 -16.15
N GLY A 84 -3.75 -4.17 -15.29
CA GLY A 84 -4.37 -5.47 -15.58
C GLY A 84 -5.88 -5.35 -15.75
N LEU A 85 -6.52 -4.52 -14.92
CA LEU A 85 -7.95 -4.22 -15.01
C LEU A 85 -8.32 -3.44 -16.28
N CYS A 86 -7.52 -2.44 -16.68
CA CYS A 86 -7.72 -1.72 -17.94
C CYS A 86 -7.59 -2.64 -19.15
N ASP A 87 -6.60 -3.53 -19.15
CA ASP A 87 -6.37 -4.48 -20.25
C ASP A 87 -7.57 -5.45 -20.39
N ASP A 88 -8.15 -5.89 -19.27
CA ASP A 88 -9.38 -6.71 -19.27
C ASP A 88 -10.58 -5.96 -19.85
N ARG A 89 -10.73 -4.70 -19.47
CA ARG A 89 -11.82 -3.84 -19.92
C ARG A 89 -11.75 -3.51 -21.40
N ASN A 90 -10.55 -3.15 -21.88
CA ASN A 90 -10.36 -2.80 -23.28
C ASN A 90 -10.55 -4.00 -24.21
N SER A 91 -10.22 -5.20 -23.72
CA SER A 91 -10.42 -6.45 -24.48
C SER A 91 -11.81 -7.07 -24.28
N SER A 92 -12.70 -6.41 -23.52
CA SER A 92 -14.04 -6.93 -23.15
C SER A 92 -14.02 -8.31 -22.45
N TYR A 93 -12.89 -8.71 -21.86
CA TYR A 93 -12.79 -9.96 -21.09
C TYR A 93 -13.67 -9.92 -19.83
N ASP A 94 -13.95 -8.73 -19.31
CA ASP A 94 -14.83 -8.53 -18.17
C ASP A 94 -16.26 -9.03 -18.46
N ARG A 95 -16.79 -8.78 -19.66
CA ARG A 95 -18.13 -9.27 -20.08
C ARG A 95 -18.19 -10.80 -20.08
N LEU A 96 -17.16 -11.46 -20.63
CA LEU A 96 -17.09 -12.93 -20.67
C LEU A 96 -17.08 -13.57 -19.27
N ILE A 97 -16.44 -12.92 -18.31
CA ILE A 97 -16.39 -13.38 -16.91
C ILE A 97 -17.72 -13.09 -16.20
N LEU A 98 -18.33 -11.93 -16.45
CA LEU A 98 -19.62 -11.53 -15.87
C LEU A 98 -20.78 -12.43 -16.32
N PHE A 99 -20.72 -13.04 -17.52
CA PHE A 99 -21.70 -14.06 -17.93
C PHE A 99 -21.67 -15.32 -17.05
N ARG A 100 -20.52 -15.63 -16.45
CA ARG A 100 -20.31 -16.85 -15.65
C ARG A 100 -20.37 -16.61 -14.15
N CYS A 101 -20.36 -15.34 -13.71
CA CYS A 101 -20.18 -14.97 -12.31
C CYS A 101 -21.09 -13.83 -11.87
N ARG A 102 -21.41 -13.79 -10.58
CA ARG A 102 -22.12 -12.62 -10.01
C ARG A 102 -21.17 -11.41 -10.03
N PRO A 103 -21.65 -10.21 -10.38
CA PRO A 103 -20.81 -9.00 -10.47
C PRO A 103 -20.15 -8.64 -9.14
N GLY A 104 -20.82 -8.92 -8.02
CA GLY A 104 -20.25 -8.69 -6.70
C GLY A 104 -19.08 -9.63 -6.37
N GLU A 105 -19.13 -10.89 -6.81
CA GLU A 105 -18.04 -11.85 -6.59
C GLU A 105 -16.82 -11.52 -7.46
N TYR A 106 -17.06 -11.06 -8.69
CA TYR A 106 -16.02 -10.54 -9.57
C TYR A 106 -15.33 -9.31 -8.96
N LEU A 107 -16.10 -8.30 -8.54
CA LEU A 107 -15.54 -7.10 -7.94
C LEU A 107 -14.77 -7.41 -6.65
N LEU A 108 -15.30 -8.29 -5.80
CA LEU A 108 -14.62 -8.71 -4.58
C LEU A 108 -13.29 -9.39 -4.87
N SER A 109 -13.23 -10.27 -5.88
CA SER A 109 -11.97 -10.89 -6.34
C SER A 109 -10.94 -9.82 -6.73
N LYS A 110 -11.38 -8.80 -7.47
CA LYS A 110 -10.51 -7.70 -7.93
C LYS A 110 -9.98 -6.84 -6.79
N LEU A 111 -10.84 -6.48 -5.85
CA LEU A 111 -10.45 -5.66 -4.69
C LEU A 111 -9.51 -6.43 -3.76
N ILE A 112 -9.74 -7.72 -3.52
CA ILE A 112 -8.84 -8.54 -2.69
C ILE A 112 -7.52 -8.80 -3.42
N SER A 113 -7.53 -9.07 -4.72
CA SER A 113 -6.30 -9.24 -5.51
C SER A 113 -5.46 -7.97 -5.52
N ASN A 114 -6.10 -6.79 -5.64
CA ASN A 114 -5.43 -5.51 -5.47
C ASN A 114 -4.84 -5.36 -4.06
N ALA A 115 -5.61 -5.71 -3.03
CA ALA A 115 -5.15 -5.62 -1.64
C ALA A 115 -3.87 -6.45 -1.40
N ILE A 116 -3.89 -7.71 -1.83
CA ILE A 116 -2.73 -8.61 -1.66
C ILE A 116 -1.56 -8.13 -2.53
N GLY A 117 -1.81 -7.73 -3.78
CA GLY A 117 -0.77 -7.25 -4.70
C GLY A 117 -0.06 -6.00 -4.18
N VAL A 118 -0.80 -4.98 -3.73
CA VAL A 118 -0.24 -3.72 -3.23
C VAL A 118 0.51 -3.94 -1.91
N VAL A 119 -0.09 -4.67 -0.95
CA VAL A 119 0.57 -4.95 0.34
C VAL A 119 1.85 -5.75 0.15
N SER A 120 1.81 -6.80 -0.68
CA SER A 120 3.02 -7.60 -0.97
C SER A 120 4.10 -6.79 -1.67
N ALA A 121 3.74 -5.94 -2.65
CA ALA A 121 4.70 -5.06 -3.33
C ALA A 121 5.39 -4.10 -2.35
N VAL A 122 4.65 -3.49 -1.43
CA VAL A 122 5.20 -2.60 -0.40
C VAL A 122 6.14 -3.35 0.54
N CYS A 123 5.68 -4.46 1.14
CA CYS A 123 6.48 -5.22 2.09
C CYS A 123 7.78 -5.74 1.46
N ILE A 124 7.71 -6.27 0.24
CA ILE A 124 8.90 -6.74 -0.49
C ILE A 124 9.84 -5.56 -0.77
N SER A 125 9.32 -4.40 -1.19
CA SER A 125 10.14 -3.22 -1.48
C SER A 125 10.88 -2.70 -0.25
N PHE A 126 10.23 -2.66 0.92
CA PHE A 126 10.86 -2.16 2.16
C PHE A 126 11.92 -3.13 2.69
N VAL A 127 11.68 -4.44 2.59
CA VAL A 127 12.67 -5.46 2.94
C VAL A 127 13.87 -5.39 1.99
N LEU A 128 13.64 -5.31 0.68
CA LEU A 128 14.70 -5.19 -0.31
C LEU A 128 15.52 -3.91 -0.12
N PHE A 129 14.88 -2.77 0.16
CA PHE A 129 15.56 -1.52 0.49
C PHE A 129 16.50 -1.70 1.69
N SER A 130 16.03 -2.33 2.76
CA SER A 130 16.83 -2.59 3.96
C SER A 130 18.03 -3.51 3.65
N ILE A 131 17.84 -4.52 2.79
CA ILE A 131 18.90 -5.45 2.38
C ILE A 131 19.93 -4.80 1.45
N VAL A 132 19.50 -3.94 0.54
CA VAL A 132 20.41 -3.27 -0.42
C VAL A 132 21.32 -2.26 0.29
N LEU A 133 20.84 -1.63 1.38
CA LEU A 133 21.63 -0.67 2.14
C LEU A 133 22.54 -1.29 3.21
N LEU A 134 22.36 -2.58 3.55
CA LEU A 134 23.21 -3.31 4.50
C LEU A 134 24.72 -3.15 4.30
N PRO A 135 25.26 -3.19 3.06
CA PRO A 135 26.70 -3.05 2.84
C PRO A 135 27.23 -1.65 3.18
N ILE A 136 26.35 -0.65 3.24
CA ILE A 136 26.70 0.77 3.41
C ILE A 136 26.42 1.24 4.84
N MET A 137 25.31 0.78 5.44
CA MET A 137 24.86 1.19 6.77
C MET A 137 24.21 0.02 7.54
N PRO A 138 24.22 0.03 8.88
CA PRO A 138 23.49 -0.95 9.68
C PRO A 138 21.97 -0.78 9.54
N LEU A 139 21.19 -1.83 9.86
CA LEU A 139 19.72 -1.73 9.88
C LEU A 139 19.21 -0.75 10.94
N VAL A 140 19.93 -0.67 12.06
CA VAL A 140 19.57 0.10 13.25
C VAL A 140 20.76 0.97 13.61
N GLY A 141 20.53 2.26 13.86
CA GLY A 141 21.56 3.17 14.35
C GLY A 141 22.01 2.79 15.75
N GLY A 142 23.16 3.32 16.19
CA GLY A 142 23.69 3.03 17.53
C GLY A 142 22.79 3.49 18.69
N ASP A 143 23.06 2.98 19.89
CA ASP A 143 22.31 3.19 21.14
C ASP A 143 21.94 4.66 21.40
N GLY A 144 20.72 5.06 21.04
CA GLY A 144 20.23 6.43 21.19
C GLY A 144 19.27 6.89 20.09
N MET A 145 19.27 6.22 18.93
CA MET A 145 18.37 6.55 17.80
C MET A 145 17.00 5.86 17.88
N THR A 146 16.74 5.12 18.97
CA THR A 146 15.45 4.51 19.33
C THR A 146 14.29 5.51 19.43
N GLN A 147 14.60 6.81 19.55
CA GLN A 147 13.62 7.90 19.55
C GLN A 147 12.87 8.04 18.20
N TYR A 148 13.51 7.72 17.07
CA TYR A 148 12.86 7.75 15.74
C TYR A 148 11.92 6.57 15.51
N PHE A 149 12.16 5.45 16.19
CA PHE A 149 11.33 4.25 16.10
C PHE A 149 10.08 4.33 16.99
N GLY A 150 9.98 5.36 17.84
CA GLY A 150 8.89 5.55 18.79
C GLY A 150 8.48 4.23 19.44
N TYR A 151 7.24 3.81 19.19
CA TYR A 151 6.66 2.64 19.82
C TYR A 151 6.99 1.29 19.15
N PHE A 152 7.48 1.33 17.91
CA PHE A 152 7.92 0.13 17.22
C PHE A 152 9.33 -0.32 17.63
N ALA A 153 10.04 0.45 18.44
CA ALA A 153 11.26 0.01 19.11
C ALA A 153 11.04 -1.30 19.91
N CYS A 154 9.87 -1.46 20.54
CA CYS A 154 9.49 -2.71 21.20
C CYS A 154 9.30 -3.89 20.22
N ALA A 155 8.77 -3.62 19.03
CA ALA A 155 8.62 -4.64 17.98
C ALA A 155 9.98 -5.05 17.38
N MET A 156 10.93 -4.11 17.26
CA MET A 156 12.31 -4.41 16.88
C MET A 156 12.98 -5.34 17.89
N ASN A 157 12.81 -5.09 19.19
CA ASN A 157 13.40 -5.93 20.24
C ASN A 157 12.81 -7.34 20.30
N PHE A 158 11.54 -7.51 19.91
CA PHE A 158 10.84 -8.80 19.98
C PHE A 158 10.94 -9.63 18.69
N ALA A 159 10.83 -9.00 17.52
CA ALA A 159 10.72 -9.69 16.22
C ALA A 159 11.92 -9.43 15.28
N GLY A 160 12.80 -8.52 15.64
CA GLY A 160 13.98 -8.14 14.85
C GLY A 160 13.71 -7.02 13.83
N PRO A 161 14.79 -6.39 13.30
CA PRO A 161 14.66 -5.17 12.48
C PRO A 161 13.97 -5.39 11.12
N LEU A 162 14.14 -6.57 10.50
CA LEU A 162 13.45 -6.89 9.24
C LEU A 162 11.94 -7.11 9.45
N ALA A 163 11.54 -7.73 10.56
CA ALA A 163 10.12 -7.89 10.88
C ALA A 163 9.43 -6.53 11.08
N TYR A 164 10.15 -5.56 11.65
CA TYR A 164 9.67 -4.19 11.77
C TYR A 164 9.37 -3.55 10.40
N SER A 165 10.27 -3.70 9.41
CA SER A 165 10.04 -3.20 8.05
C SER A 165 8.76 -3.76 7.42
N ILE A 166 8.43 -5.02 7.73
CA ILE A 166 7.20 -5.69 7.26
C ILE A 166 5.97 -5.12 7.96
N LEU A 167 6.02 -4.88 9.28
CA LEU A 167 4.90 -4.32 10.04
C LEU A 167 4.56 -2.89 9.57
N VAL A 168 5.57 -2.07 9.35
CA VAL A 168 5.38 -0.73 8.77
C VAL A 168 4.88 -0.82 7.33
N GLY A 169 5.46 -1.73 6.54
CA GLY A 169 5.02 -2.00 5.18
C GLY A 169 3.55 -2.43 5.11
N LEU A 170 3.07 -3.17 6.10
CA LEU A 170 1.66 -3.54 6.21
C LEU A 170 0.75 -2.34 6.47
N LEU A 171 1.13 -1.44 7.37
CA LEU A 171 0.34 -0.23 7.65
C LEU A 171 0.27 0.70 6.43
N PHE A 172 1.43 1.02 5.84
CA PHE A 172 1.48 1.84 4.64
C PHE A 172 0.81 1.14 3.45
N GLY A 173 0.97 -0.18 3.33
CA GLY A 173 0.33 -1.01 2.32
C GLY A 173 -1.19 -0.97 2.42
N LEU A 174 -1.77 -1.14 3.61
CA LEU A 174 -3.23 -1.04 3.81
C LEU A 174 -3.75 0.35 3.45
N PHE A 175 -3.01 1.40 3.81
CA PHE A 175 -3.34 2.75 3.36
C PHE A 175 -3.33 2.85 1.83
N ALA A 176 -2.27 2.38 1.17
CA ALA A 176 -2.17 2.37 -0.28
C ALA A 176 -3.29 1.54 -0.95
N VAL A 177 -3.78 0.46 -0.32
CA VAL A 177 -4.93 -0.31 -0.81
C VAL A 177 -6.19 0.54 -0.88
N SER A 178 -6.47 1.36 0.13
CA SER A 178 -7.64 2.26 0.10
C SER A 178 -7.57 3.22 -1.08
N VAL A 179 -6.41 3.84 -1.32
CA VAL A 179 -6.18 4.82 -2.39
C VAL A 179 -6.20 4.17 -3.78
N THR A 180 -5.57 3.01 -3.93
CA THR A 180 -5.58 2.25 -5.20
C THR A 180 -6.95 1.69 -5.54
N SER A 181 -7.79 1.41 -4.55
CA SER A 181 -9.19 1.01 -4.75
C SER A 181 -10.04 2.12 -5.38
N PHE A 182 -9.76 3.41 -5.10
CA PHE A 182 -10.35 4.52 -5.84
C PHE A 182 -9.89 4.57 -7.30
N GLY A 183 -8.65 4.17 -7.59
CA GLY A 183 -8.16 3.98 -8.96
C GLY A 183 -8.94 2.89 -9.71
N ILE A 184 -9.23 1.77 -9.04
CA ILE A 184 -10.09 0.70 -9.56
C ILE A 184 -11.50 1.22 -9.86
N LEU A 185 -12.09 2.01 -8.95
CA LEU A 185 -13.39 2.64 -9.17
C LEU A 185 -13.37 3.51 -10.43
N ALA A 186 -12.36 4.36 -10.60
CA ALA A 186 -12.25 5.26 -11.74
C ALA A 186 -12.06 4.50 -13.07
N VAL A 187 -11.18 3.50 -13.10
CA VAL A 187 -11.00 2.59 -14.25
C VAL A 187 -12.28 1.84 -14.56
N SER A 188 -13.04 1.50 -13.51
CA SER A 188 -14.34 0.88 -13.70
C SER A 188 -15.29 1.80 -14.45
N ILE A 189 -15.17 3.13 -14.39
CA ILE A 189 -16.01 4.08 -15.15
C ILE A 189 -15.40 4.36 -16.52
N PHE A 190 -14.14 4.77 -16.55
CA PHE A 190 -13.41 5.11 -17.76
C PHE A 190 -12.22 4.15 -17.90
N PRO A 191 -12.25 3.19 -18.85
CA PRO A 191 -11.22 2.17 -18.98
C PRO A 191 -9.94 2.74 -19.60
N ASN A 192 -9.25 3.60 -18.86
CA ASN A 192 -8.00 4.23 -19.25
C ASN A 192 -6.97 4.08 -18.11
N ARG A 193 -5.77 3.61 -18.47
CA ARG A 193 -4.65 3.38 -17.54
C ARG A 193 -4.26 4.66 -16.79
N TYR A 194 -4.25 5.81 -17.47
CA TYR A 194 -3.88 7.09 -16.87
C TYR A 194 -4.93 7.57 -15.87
N VAL A 195 -6.21 7.28 -16.11
CA VAL A 195 -7.30 7.62 -15.19
C VAL A 195 -7.17 6.86 -13.88
N GLY A 196 -6.78 5.58 -13.93
CA GLY A 196 -6.52 4.78 -12.71
C GLY A 196 -5.42 5.38 -11.85
N ILE A 197 -4.30 5.78 -12.47
CA ILE A 197 -3.18 6.40 -11.76
C ILE A 197 -3.59 7.76 -11.19
N ALA A 198 -4.19 8.62 -12.01
CA ALA A 198 -4.58 9.96 -11.62
C ALA A 198 -5.63 9.94 -10.49
N ALA A 199 -6.61 9.04 -10.56
CA ALA A 199 -7.62 8.90 -9.52
C ALA A 199 -7.03 8.43 -8.18
N SER A 200 -6.07 7.50 -8.20
CA SER A 200 -5.34 7.12 -6.98
C SER A 200 -4.52 8.28 -6.44
N PHE A 201 -3.82 9.03 -7.29
CA PHE A 201 -3.06 10.20 -6.86
C PHE A 201 -3.95 11.30 -6.26
N VAL A 202 -5.09 11.60 -6.87
CA VAL A 202 -6.03 12.59 -6.33
C VAL A 202 -6.65 12.09 -5.02
N ALA A 203 -7.04 10.81 -4.96
CA ALA A 203 -7.60 10.21 -3.75
C ALA A 203 -6.62 10.26 -2.57
N PHE A 204 -5.31 10.11 -2.81
CA PHE A 204 -4.28 10.34 -1.80
C PHE A 204 -4.44 11.73 -1.16
N TYR A 205 -4.33 12.81 -1.94
CA TYR A 205 -4.41 14.17 -1.40
C TYR A 205 -5.75 14.48 -0.75
N VAL A 206 -6.86 13.99 -1.31
CA VAL A 206 -8.20 14.21 -0.74
C VAL A 206 -8.32 13.53 0.62
N ILE A 207 -7.88 12.28 0.76
CA ILE A 207 -7.91 11.56 2.04
C ILE A 207 -6.98 12.27 3.04
N TYR A 208 -5.79 12.69 2.62
CA TYR A 208 -4.88 13.43 3.49
C TYR A 208 -5.46 14.74 3.99
N ALA A 209 -6.03 15.57 3.10
CA ALA A 209 -6.65 16.82 3.47
C ALA A 209 -7.85 16.61 4.41
N PHE A 210 -8.69 15.62 4.11
CA PHE A 210 -9.84 15.30 4.94
C PHE A 210 -9.42 14.80 6.33
N THR A 211 -8.39 13.96 6.39
CA THR A 211 -7.94 13.39 7.67
C THR A 211 -7.07 14.34 8.48
N GLY A 212 -6.53 15.40 7.87
CA GLY A 212 -5.86 16.48 8.56
C GLY A 212 -6.78 17.29 9.48
N SER A 213 -8.10 17.27 9.24
CA SER A 213 -9.09 17.90 10.12
C SER A 213 -9.49 17.05 11.33
N PHE A 214 -9.10 15.77 11.37
CA PHE A 214 -9.42 14.88 12.49
C PHE A 214 -8.40 14.97 13.63
N PRO A 215 -8.78 14.54 14.85
CA PRO A 215 -7.84 14.42 15.95
C PRO A 215 -6.66 13.52 15.57
N PHE A 216 -5.52 13.75 16.23
CA PHE A 216 -4.28 12.99 16.03
C PHE A 216 -4.50 11.47 16.04
N SER A 217 -5.48 10.99 16.83
CA SER A 217 -5.81 9.58 16.94
C SER A 217 -6.34 8.92 15.65
N VAL A 218 -6.86 9.70 14.70
CA VAL A 218 -7.46 9.17 13.46
C VAL A 218 -6.71 9.67 12.22
N ASN A 219 -5.74 10.56 12.40
CA ASN A 219 -5.03 11.17 11.30
C ASN A 219 -4.12 10.17 10.56
N VAL A 220 -4.54 9.84 9.34
CA VAL A 220 -3.96 8.84 8.43
C VAL A 220 -2.50 9.15 8.10
N TRP A 221 -2.06 10.41 8.20
CA TRP A 221 -0.65 10.76 8.04
C TRP A 221 0.21 10.05 9.08
N TYR A 222 -0.13 10.22 10.35
CA TYR A 222 0.59 9.60 11.45
C TYR A 222 0.41 8.09 11.48
N LEU A 223 -0.82 7.60 11.22
CA LEU A 223 -1.08 6.15 11.22
C LEU A 223 -0.32 5.42 10.10
N SER A 224 -0.25 5.97 8.88
CA SER A 224 0.45 5.34 7.76
C SER A 224 1.97 5.38 7.89
N SER A 225 2.50 6.30 8.68
CA SER A 225 3.91 6.40 9.04
C SER A 225 4.29 5.51 10.23
N GLY A 226 3.32 4.93 10.95
CA GLY A 226 3.60 4.14 12.15
C GLY A 226 3.97 4.98 13.38
N VAL A 227 3.47 6.22 13.48
CA VAL A 227 3.64 7.04 14.69
C VAL A 227 2.73 6.52 15.80
N GLN A 228 3.08 6.72 17.07
CA GLN A 228 2.21 6.36 18.19
C GLN A 228 1.00 7.29 18.25
N VAL A 229 -0.20 6.71 18.22
CA VAL A 229 -1.46 7.44 18.04
C VAL A 229 -2.32 7.46 19.31
N LEU A 230 -2.21 6.44 20.17
CA LEU A 230 -2.83 6.39 21.49
C LEU A 230 -1.76 6.41 22.59
N ASN A 231 -2.07 7.12 23.67
CA ASN A 231 -1.22 7.20 24.86
C ASN A 231 -1.48 6.01 25.81
N VAL A 232 -1.45 4.78 25.27
CA VAL A 232 -1.67 3.53 26.00
C VAL A 232 -0.42 2.66 25.92
N ASN A 233 -0.04 2.05 27.04
CA ASN A 233 1.10 1.13 27.14
C ASN A 233 0.74 -0.25 26.56
N GLY A 234 0.72 -0.42 25.22
CA GLY A 234 0.63 -1.74 24.57
C GLY A 234 0.83 -1.75 23.04
N PHE A 235 1.91 -2.42 22.53
CA PHE A 235 2.37 -2.40 21.13
C PHE A 235 1.31 -2.95 20.21
N ALA A 236 0.82 -4.12 20.59
CA ALA A 236 -0.30 -4.76 19.97
C ALA A 236 -1.52 -3.83 19.88
N VAL A 237 -1.85 -3.11 20.96
CA VAL A 237 -3.06 -2.27 21.01
C VAL A 237 -2.98 -1.13 20.00
N ASN A 238 -1.88 -0.38 19.97
CA ASN A 238 -1.67 0.70 19.01
C ASN A 238 -1.64 0.19 17.57
N TYR A 239 -0.96 -0.93 17.35
CA TYR A 239 -0.84 -1.52 16.01
C TYR A 239 -2.17 -2.05 15.48
N PHE A 240 -2.92 -2.80 16.29
CA PHE A 240 -4.24 -3.30 15.91
C PHE A 240 -5.27 -2.18 15.76
N TYR A 241 -5.16 -1.11 16.56
CA TYR A 241 -5.98 0.09 16.38
C TYR A 241 -5.70 0.75 15.03
N ALA A 242 -4.42 0.95 14.68
CA ALA A 242 -4.04 1.52 13.40
C ALA A 242 -4.51 0.66 12.21
N ILE A 243 -4.34 -0.67 12.29
CA ILE A 243 -4.88 -1.60 11.30
C ILE A 243 -6.41 -1.49 11.19
N GLY A 244 -7.11 -1.45 12.33
CA GLY A 244 -8.56 -1.34 12.37
C GLY A 244 -9.07 -0.10 11.62
N ILE A 245 -8.44 1.05 11.86
CA ILE A 245 -8.77 2.29 11.15
C ILE A 245 -8.44 2.18 9.65
N MET A 246 -7.26 1.64 9.30
CA MET A 246 -6.88 1.48 7.88
C MET A 246 -7.80 0.53 7.12
N LEU A 247 -8.32 -0.51 7.76
CA LEU A 247 -9.33 -1.40 7.19
C LEU A 247 -10.66 -0.67 7.00
N LEU A 248 -11.08 0.18 7.94
CA LEU A 248 -12.27 1.02 7.75
C LEU A 248 -12.12 1.95 6.54
N PHE A 249 -10.94 2.57 6.36
CA PHE A 249 -10.64 3.37 5.16
C PHE A 249 -10.66 2.53 3.88
N CYS A 250 -10.23 1.27 3.90
CA CYS A 250 -10.37 0.36 2.76
C CYS A 250 -11.84 0.06 2.42
N MET A 251 -12.73 -0.03 3.42
CA MET A 251 -14.13 -0.38 3.20
C MET A 251 -14.91 0.70 2.43
N VAL A 252 -14.56 1.97 2.59
CA VAL A 252 -15.24 3.09 1.90
C VAL A 252 -15.20 2.97 0.37
N PRO A 253 -14.03 2.91 -0.30
CA PRO A 253 -13.95 2.73 -1.74
C PRO A 253 -14.53 1.39 -2.20
N TRP A 254 -14.46 0.34 -1.37
CA TRP A 254 -15.04 -0.96 -1.70
C TRP A 254 -16.57 -0.86 -1.78
N CYS A 255 -17.21 -0.26 -0.77
CA CYS A 255 -18.65 0.00 -0.77
C CYS A 255 -19.07 0.88 -1.96
N LEU A 256 -18.30 1.92 -2.29
CA LEU A 256 -18.55 2.75 -3.46
C LEU A 256 -18.43 1.96 -4.76
N CYS A 257 -17.45 1.07 -4.89
CA CYS A 257 -17.32 0.17 -6.04
C CYS A 257 -18.52 -0.77 -6.16
N PHE A 258 -18.99 -1.35 -5.04
CA PHE A 258 -20.19 -2.20 -5.04
C PHE A 258 -21.44 -1.43 -5.44
N TRP A 259 -21.60 -0.21 -4.93
CA TRP A 259 -22.72 0.66 -5.28
C TRP A 259 -22.69 1.06 -6.77
N ALA A 260 -21.53 1.47 -7.28
CA ALA A 260 -21.35 1.84 -8.69
C ALA A 260 -21.65 0.66 -9.63
N MET A 261 -21.22 -0.55 -9.27
CA MET A 261 -21.53 -1.77 -10.04
C MET A 261 -23.02 -2.14 -9.97
N LYS A 262 -23.67 -1.99 -8.81
CA LYS A 262 -25.11 -2.24 -8.68
C LYS A 262 -25.92 -1.27 -9.56
N ARG A 263 -25.56 0.01 -9.56
CA ARG A 263 -26.23 1.03 -10.37
C ARG A 263 -26.15 0.73 -11.87
N ARG A 264 -24.99 0.33 -12.38
CA ARG A 264 -24.84 0.01 -13.82
C ARG A 264 -25.62 -1.19 -14.30
N ARG A 265 -25.86 -2.17 -13.44
CA ARG A 265 -26.76 -3.28 -13.75
C ARG A 265 -28.19 -2.77 -13.99
N HIS A 266 -28.65 -1.78 -13.23
CA HIS A 266 -29.99 -1.21 -13.42
C HIS A 266 -30.09 -0.37 -14.69
N GLU A 267 -28.99 0.26 -15.11
CA GLU A 267 -28.94 1.11 -16.31
C GLU A 267 -28.71 0.30 -17.61
N GLY A 268 -28.57 -1.04 -17.56
CA GLY A 268 -28.47 -1.90 -18.74
C GLY A 268 -27.11 -1.91 -19.46
N TRP A 269 -26.05 -1.39 -18.83
CA TRP A 269 -24.71 -1.32 -19.43
C TRP A 269 -23.88 -2.60 -19.25
N ILE A 270 -24.40 -3.58 -18.49
CA ILE A 270 -23.78 -4.88 -18.17
C ILE A 270 -24.85 -5.97 -18.27
#